data_AF-A0A914NV83-F1
#
_entry.id   AF-A0A914NV83-F1
#
_cell.length_a   1.000
_cell.length_b   1.000
_cell.length_c   1.000
_cell.angle_alpha   90.00
_cell.angle_beta   90.00
_cell.angle_gamma   90.00
#
_symmetry.space_group_name_H-M   'P 1'
#
loop_
_entity.id
_entity.type
_entity.pdbx_description
1 polymer ?
#
loop_
_entity_poly.entity_id
_entity_poly.type
_entity_poly.pdbx_seq_one_letter_code
_entity_poly.pdbx_strand_id
1 'polypeptide(L)'
;MLSKDLEANKLLVALLSPLVDSEDKLSEEEIENLPADLQYWEKKRNWDLKLWELTLCTVYQFCATRLGRSFLRNANIYPLLREMDNARILKQGEDNLKNGIIFEENGKNLDILRALISILIRREDEMGIEENEDKLESIRELGI
;
A
#
# COMPACT_ATOMS: atom_id res chain seq x y z
N MET A 1 3.41 -9.17 -22.68
CA MET A 1 3.64 -9.32 -21.21
C MET A 1 4.10 -7.98 -20.63
N LEU A 2 5.21 -7.40 -21.13
CA LEU A 2 5.74 -6.07 -20.78
C LEU A 2 4.72 -4.90 -20.70
N SER A 3 3.71 -4.85 -21.58
CA SER A 3 2.73 -3.74 -21.57
C SER A 3 1.77 -3.78 -20.37
N LYS A 4 1.46 -4.96 -19.84
CA LYS A 4 0.52 -5.10 -18.72
C LYS A 4 1.16 -4.70 -17.40
N ASP A 5 2.43 -5.05 -17.22
CA ASP A 5 3.22 -4.67 -16.04
C ASP A 5 3.43 -3.14 -16.01
N LEU A 6 3.63 -2.52 -17.18
CA LEU A 6 3.71 -1.07 -17.32
C LEU A 6 2.40 -0.36 -16.93
N GLU A 7 1.25 -0.84 -17.41
CA GLU A 7 -0.05 -0.24 -17.07
C GLU A 7 -0.41 -0.46 -15.59
N ALA A 8 -0.08 -1.62 -15.02
CA ALA A 8 -0.25 -1.88 -13.59
C ALA A 8 0.62 -0.95 -12.74
N ASN A 9 1.86 -0.69 -13.17
CA ASN A 9 2.75 0.26 -12.50
C ASN A 9 2.21 1.69 -12.57
N LYS A 10 1.68 2.13 -13.73
CA LYS A 10 1.07 3.47 -13.84
C LYS A 10 -0.13 3.64 -12.90
N LEU A 11 -0.98 2.62 -12.78
CA LEU A 11 -2.09 2.64 -11.83
C LEU A 11 -1.58 2.76 -10.39
N LEU A 12 -0.57 1.97 -10.02
CA LEU A 12 0.03 1.99 -8.69
C LEU A 12 0.65 3.36 -8.38
N VAL A 13 1.39 3.94 -9.32
CA VAL A 13 1.95 5.29 -9.22
C VAL A 13 0.84 6.30 -9.00
N ALA A 14 -0.21 6.30 -9.83
CA ALA A 14 -1.31 7.25 -9.71
C ALA A 14 -2.03 7.13 -8.35
N LEU A 15 -2.19 5.90 -7.84
CA LEU A 15 -2.81 5.63 -6.56
C LEU A 15 -1.94 6.12 -5.39
N LEU A 16 -0.63 5.86 -5.42
CA LEU A 16 0.27 6.18 -4.31
C LEU A 16 0.81 7.61 -4.33
N SER A 17 0.82 8.27 -5.49
CA SER A 17 1.28 9.65 -5.68
C SER A 17 0.84 10.62 -4.56
N PRO A 18 -0.41 10.61 -4.07
CA PRO A 18 -0.84 11.52 -3.02
C PRO A 18 -0.24 11.23 -1.64
N LEU A 19 0.29 10.01 -1.43
CA LEU A 19 0.80 9.51 -0.15
C LEU A 19 2.32 9.63 -0.02
N VAL A 20 3.04 9.86 -1.12
CA VAL A 20 4.51 9.94 -1.13
C VAL A 20 4.97 11.38 -0.87
N ASP A 21 6.04 11.53 -0.10
CA ASP A 21 6.70 12.81 0.15
C ASP A 21 8.17 12.78 -0.27
N SER A 22 8.67 13.88 -0.82
CA SER A 22 10.10 14.06 -1.11
C SER A 22 10.98 14.08 0.15
N GLU A 23 10.40 14.24 1.35
CA GLU A 23 11.10 14.15 2.64
C GLU A 23 11.11 12.75 3.26
N ASP A 24 10.50 11.77 2.62
CA ASP A 24 10.51 10.38 3.10
C ASP A 24 11.94 9.83 3.14
N LYS A 25 12.29 9.17 4.25
CA LYS A 25 13.65 8.69 4.49
C LYS A 25 13.83 7.26 3.98
N LEU A 26 13.80 7.14 2.67
CA LEU A 26 14.07 5.87 1.97
C LEU A 26 15.57 5.71 1.72
N SER A 27 16.08 4.47 1.84
CA SER A 27 17.44 4.17 1.39
C SER A 27 17.53 4.19 -0.15
N GLU A 28 18.74 4.31 -0.69
CA GLU A 28 18.96 4.24 -2.15
C GLU A 28 18.44 2.92 -2.74
N GLU A 29 18.69 1.80 -2.06
CA GLU A 29 18.16 0.48 -2.45
C GLU A 29 16.64 0.43 -2.40
N GLU A 30 16.01 1.07 -1.40
CA GLU A 30 14.55 1.14 -1.33
C GLU A 30 13.97 1.95 -2.51
N ILE A 31 14.62 3.05 -2.88
CA ILE A 31 14.23 3.92 -4.00
C ILE A 31 14.40 3.19 -5.34
N GLU A 32 15.52 2.53 -5.59
CA GLU A 32 15.80 1.84 -6.86
C GLU A 32 14.76 0.76 -7.21
N ASN A 33 14.13 0.18 -6.20
CA ASN A 33 13.11 -0.86 -6.35
C ASN A 33 11.67 -0.32 -6.48
N LEU A 34 11.46 1.00 -6.39
CA LEU A 34 10.15 1.61 -6.62
C LEU A 34 9.80 1.67 -8.12
N PRO A 35 8.52 1.82 -8.50
CA PRO A 35 8.14 2.22 -9.85
C PRO A 35 8.89 3.49 -10.28
N ALA A 36 9.36 3.52 -11.53
CA ALA A 36 10.26 4.57 -12.06
C ALA A 36 9.79 6.01 -11.75
N ASP A 37 8.49 6.28 -11.86
CA ASP A 37 7.92 7.62 -11.62
C ASP A 37 7.98 8.04 -10.13
N LEU A 38 8.07 7.08 -9.20
CA LEU A 38 8.20 7.34 -7.77
C LEU A 38 9.66 7.45 -7.31
N GLN A 39 10.63 6.97 -8.11
CA GLN A 39 12.05 7.05 -7.76
C GLN A 39 12.58 8.49 -7.70
N TYR A 40 11.96 9.38 -8.49
CA TYR A 40 12.34 10.79 -8.61
C TYR A 40 11.23 11.72 -8.08
N TRP A 41 10.53 11.31 -7.03
CA TRP A 41 9.40 12.07 -6.50
C TRP A 41 9.85 13.33 -5.76
N GLU A 42 9.54 14.50 -6.31
CA GLU A 42 9.92 15.80 -5.74
C GLU A 42 8.76 16.53 -5.03
N LYS A 43 7.57 15.93 -5.00
CA LYS A 43 6.37 16.56 -4.46
C LYS A 43 6.16 16.24 -2.98
N LYS A 44 5.40 17.10 -2.32
CA LYS A 44 4.91 16.89 -0.95
C LYS A 44 3.68 16.00 -0.91
N ARG A 45 3.56 15.27 0.19
CA ARG A 45 2.39 14.46 0.53
C ARG A 45 1.16 15.36 0.62
N ASN A 46 0.05 14.92 0.05
CA ASN A 46 -1.25 15.55 0.26
C ASN A 46 -1.74 15.17 1.66
N TRP A 47 -2.25 16.07 2.49
CA TRP A 47 -2.73 15.76 3.85
C TRP A 47 -4.26 15.64 3.97
N ASP A 48 -4.97 15.55 2.84
CA ASP A 48 -6.40 15.25 2.82
C ASP A 48 -6.65 13.82 3.32
N LEU A 49 -7.23 13.73 4.52
CA LEU A 49 -7.52 12.47 5.19
C LEU A 49 -8.51 11.61 4.41
N LYS A 50 -9.45 12.21 3.67
CA LYS A 50 -10.41 11.43 2.89
C LYS A 50 -9.74 10.77 1.69
N LEU A 51 -8.81 11.48 1.06
CA LEU A 51 -7.99 10.92 -0.01
C LEU A 51 -7.12 9.78 0.49
N TRP A 52 -6.51 9.93 1.67
CA TRP A 52 -5.73 8.86 2.29
C TRP A 52 -6.56 7.63 2.59
N GLU A 53 -7.72 7.84 3.20
CA GLU A 53 -8.67 6.77 3.53
C GLU A 53 -9.01 5.96 2.29
N LEU A 54 -9.47 6.62 1.22
CA LEU A 54 -9.85 5.94 -0.03
C LEU A 54 -8.66 5.23 -0.68
N THR A 55 -7.48 5.85 -0.68
CA THR A 55 -6.27 5.29 -1.27
C THR A 55 -5.83 4.04 -0.53
N LEU A 56 -5.70 4.12 0.80
CA LEU A 56 -5.28 2.98 1.63
C LEU A 56 -6.30 1.85 1.62
N CYS A 57 -7.61 2.14 1.61
CA CYS A 57 -8.64 1.12 1.41
C CYS A 57 -8.47 0.40 0.07
N THR A 58 -8.16 1.12 -0.99
CA THR A 58 -7.95 0.54 -2.32
C THR A 58 -6.73 -0.37 -2.33
N VAL A 59 -5.62 0.07 -1.73
CA VAL A 59 -4.41 -0.77 -1.57
C VAL A 59 -4.71 -2.00 -0.69
N TYR A 60 -5.50 -1.85 0.37
CA TYR A 60 -5.91 -2.96 1.23
C TYR A 60 -6.73 -4.00 0.48
N GLN A 61 -7.62 -3.58 -0.43
CA GLN A 61 -8.35 -4.50 -1.31
C GLN A 61 -7.43 -5.27 -2.26
N PHE A 62 -6.33 -4.68 -2.75
CA PHE A 62 -5.34 -5.42 -3.54
C PHE A 62 -4.68 -6.53 -2.72
N CYS A 63 -4.50 -6.31 -1.41
CA CYS A 63 -3.96 -7.33 -0.51
C CYS A 63 -4.89 -8.52 -0.28
N ALA A 64 -6.15 -8.50 -0.75
CA ALA A 64 -7.08 -9.61 -0.63
C ALA A 64 -6.61 -10.87 -1.38
N THR A 65 -5.76 -10.72 -2.40
CA THR A 65 -5.22 -11.85 -3.19
C THR A 65 -3.71 -11.96 -3.05
N ARG A 66 -3.16 -13.18 -3.10
CA ARG A 66 -1.70 -13.40 -3.13
C ARG A 66 -1.02 -12.69 -4.29
N LEU A 67 -1.69 -12.59 -5.45
CA LEU A 67 -1.17 -11.87 -6.61
C LEU A 67 -0.99 -10.38 -6.29
N GLY A 68 -1.99 -9.74 -5.69
CA GLY A 68 -1.91 -8.33 -5.31
C GLY A 68 -0.87 -8.08 -4.21
N ARG A 69 -0.81 -8.93 -3.18
CA ARG A 69 0.23 -8.84 -2.14
C ARG A 69 1.65 -8.97 -2.73
N SER A 70 1.85 -9.94 -3.62
CA SER A 70 3.13 -10.15 -4.31
C SER A 70 3.48 -8.98 -5.22
N PHE A 71 2.51 -8.44 -5.96
CA PHE A 71 2.70 -7.26 -6.81
C PHE A 71 3.17 -6.05 -5.99
N LEU A 72 2.50 -5.75 -4.87
CA LEU A 72 2.87 -4.63 -3.99
C LEU A 72 4.24 -4.81 -3.32
N ARG A 73 4.59 -6.04 -2.92
CA ARG A 73 5.93 -6.34 -2.37
C ARG A 73 7.02 -6.21 -3.43
N ASN A 74 6.78 -6.69 -4.65
CA ASN A 74 7.73 -6.59 -5.76
C ASN A 74 7.96 -5.15 -6.22
N ALA A 75 6.94 -4.28 -6.09
CA ALA A 75 7.06 -2.85 -6.32
C ALA A 75 7.63 -2.07 -5.12
N ASN A 76 8.10 -2.77 -4.09
CA ASN A 76 8.71 -2.22 -2.88
C ASN A 76 7.87 -1.12 -2.20
N ILE A 77 6.57 -1.37 -1.99
CA ILE A 77 5.64 -0.38 -1.43
C ILE A 77 5.69 -0.27 0.10
N TYR A 78 6.17 -1.31 0.79
CA TYR A 78 6.27 -1.32 2.26
C TYR A 78 7.02 -0.10 2.85
N PRO A 79 8.21 0.29 2.34
CA PRO A 79 8.94 1.46 2.84
C PRO A 79 8.15 2.77 2.74
N LEU A 80 7.36 2.97 1.66
CA LEU A 80 6.51 4.16 1.51
C LEU A 80 5.44 4.25 2.60
N LEU A 81 4.80 3.11 2.92
CA LEU A 81 3.79 3.06 3.97
C LEU A 81 4.40 3.25 5.37
N ARG A 82 5.63 2.75 5.59
CA ARG A 82 6.41 2.96 6.81
C ARG A 82 6.70 4.44 7.03
N GLU A 83 7.20 5.14 6.01
CA GLU A 83 7.49 6.58 6.10
C GLU A 83 6.21 7.40 6.27
N MET A 84 5.11 6.98 5.65
CA MET A 84 3.79 7.58 5.90
C MET A 84 3.32 7.43 7.36
N ASP A 85 3.52 6.27 8.01
CA ASP A 85 3.17 6.07 9.43
C ASP A 85 4.05 6.95 10.33
N ASN A 86 5.35 7.05 10.02
CA ASN A 86 6.28 7.94 10.71
C ASN A 86 5.86 9.42 10.60
N ALA A 87 5.54 9.88 9.38
CA ALA A 87 5.09 11.24 9.13
C ALA A 87 3.77 11.56 9.85
N ARG A 88 2.83 10.58 9.89
CA ARG A 88 1.58 10.72 10.65
C ARG A 88 1.85 10.93 12.14
N ILE A 89 2.74 10.13 12.73
CA ILE A 89 3.10 10.23 14.16
C ILE A 89 3.71 11.60 14.48
N LEU A 90 4.59 12.11 13.62
CA LEU A 90 5.19 13.44 13.81
C LEU A 90 4.13 14.55 13.78
N LYS A 91 3.19 14.50 12.81
CA LYS A 91 2.09 15.47 12.72
C LYS A 91 1.07 15.38 13.85
N GLN A 92 0.86 14.21 14.45
CA GLN A 92 -0.01 14.06 15.63
C GLN A 92 0.49 14.83 16.86
N GLY A 93 1.78 15.17 16.91
CA GLY A 93 2.34 16.07 17.92
C GLY A 93 1.97 17.55 17.69
N GLU A 94 1.55 17.92 16.48
CA GLU A 94 1.26 19.31 16.06
C GLU A 94 -0.25 19.59 15.93
N ASP A 95 -1.04 18.61 15.49
CA ASP A 95 -2.49 18.69 15.35
C ASP A 95 -3.18 17.48 16.01
N ASN A 96 -4.41 17.68 16.50
CA ASN A 96 -5.27 16.62 17.08
C ASN A 96 -5.75 15.58 16.03
N LEU A 97 -4.86 15.04 15.19
CA LEU A 97 -5.08 13.94 14.27
C LEU A 97 -5.17 12.60 15.04
N LYS A 98 -6.02 12.57 16.07
CA LYS A 98 -6.03 11.57 17.15
C LYS A 98 -6.46 10.18 16.72
N ASN A 99 -7.12 10.06 15.57
CA ASN A 99 -7.62 8.80 15.07
C ASN A 99 -6.89 8.51 13.77
N GLY A 100 -6.20 7.37 13.69
CA GLY A 100 -5.72 6.84 12.42
C GLY A 100 -6.89 6.60 11.47
N ILE A 101 -6.61 6.02 10.30
CA ILE A 101 -7.66 5.63 9.37
C ILE A 101 -8.29 4.34 9.90
N ILE A 102 -9.26 4.51 10.81
CA ILE A 102 -9.90 3.43 11.55
C ILE A 102 -11.13 2.93 10.80
N PHE A 103 -11.14 1.63 10.51
CA PHE A 103 -12.28 0.91 9.98
C PHE A 103 -12.79 -0.09 11.01
N GLU A 104 -14.11 -0.23 11.10
CA GLU A 104 -14.70 -1.32 11.87
C GLU A 104 -14.75 -2.57 10.98
N GLU A 105 -13.93 -3.56 11.30
CA GLU A 105 -13.95 -4.87 10.66
C GLU A 105 -14.19 -5.93 11.74
N ASN A 106 -15.26 -6.73 11.57
CA ASN A 106 -15.65 -7.78 12.52
C ASN A 106 -15.78 -7.28 13.98
N GLY A 107 -16.29 -6.06 14.18
CA GLY A 107 -16.46 -5.43 15.50
C GLY A 107 -15.15 -4.95 16.14
N LYS A 108 -14.06 -4.86 15.38
CA LYS A 108 -12.76 -4.32 15.83
C LYS A 108 -12.38 -3.08 15.03
N ASN A 109 -11.83 -2.10 15.73
CA ASN A 109 -11.22 -0.93 15.13
C ASN A 109 -9.86 -1.29 14.53
N LEU A 110 -9.74 -1.21 13.22
CA LEU A 110 -8.54 -1.51 12.45
C LEU A 110 -7.93 -0.22 11.88
N ASP A 111 -6.69 0.09 12.26
CA ASP A 111 -5.89 1.11 11.56
C ASP A 111 -5.36 0.50 10.25
N ILE A 112 -5.95 0.89 9.12
CA ILE A 112 -5.64 0.29 7.81
C ILE A 112 -4.18 0.45 7.44
N LEU A 113 -3.55 1.60 7.75
CA LEU A 113 -2.14 1.81 7.38
C LEU A 113 -1.25 0.78 8.07
N ARG A 114 -1.46 0.58 9.37
CA ARG A 114 -0.70 -0.39 10.16
C ARG A 114 -1.01 -1.83 9.77
N ALA A 115 -2.26 -2.11 9.37
CA ALA A 115 -2.66 -3.40 8.83
C ALA A 115 -1.92 -3.72 7.53
N LEU A 116 -1.88 -2.76 6.60
CA LEU A 116 -1.13 -2.86 5.35
C LEU A 116 0.36 -3.09 5.57
N ILE A 117 0.99 -2.31 6.47
CA ILE A 117 2.38 -2.50 6.85
C ILE A 117 2.62 -3.93 7.36
N SER A 118 1.73 -4.41 8.23
CA SER A 118 1.80 -5.77 8.79
C SER A 118 1.57 -6.88 7.75
N ILE A 119 0.82 -6.60 6.69
CA ILE A 119 0.60 -7.54 5.58
C ILE A 119 1.82 -7.57 4.65
N LEU A 120 2.37 -6.40 4.28
CA LEU A 120 3.42 -6.29 3.28
C LEU A 120 4.82 -6.61 3.83
N ILE A 121 5.04 -6.49 5.14
CA ILE A 121 6.30 -6.91 5.76
C ILE A 121 6.47 -8.44 5.81
N ARG A 122 5.36 -9.19 5.78
CA ARG A 122 5.37 -10.65 5.84
C ARG A 122 5.20 -11.28 4.46
N ARG A 123 5.85 -12.42 4.24
CA ARG A 123 5.64 -13.27 3.07
C ARG A 123 4.54 -14.30 3.33
N GLU A 124 4.02 -14.89 2.26
CA GLU A 124 2.86 -15.81 2.33
C GLU A 124 3.12 -17.04 3.22
N ASP A 125 4.34 -17.58 3.19
CA ASP A 125 4.80 -18.69 4.03
C ASP A 125 4.82 -18.33 5.52
N GLU A 126 5.05 -17.05 5.85
CA GLU A 126 5.04 -16.53 7.22
C GLU A 126 3.63 -16.23 7.74
N MET A 127 2.63 -16.17 6.85
CA MET A 127 1.23 -15.88 7.19
C MET A 127 0.43 -17.13 7.55
N GLY A 128 0.96 -18.34 7.30
CA GLY A 128 0.27 -19.60 7.59
C GLY A 128 -0.98 -19.84 6.74
N ILE A 129 -1.08 -19.19 5.58
CA ILE A 129 -2.17 -19.36 4.61
C ILE A 129 -1.92 -20.66 3.84
N GLU A 130 -2.86 -21.60 3.90
CA GLU A 130 -2.75 -22.86 3.15
C GLU A 130 -2.78 -22.59 1.63
N GLU A 131 -1.93 -23.25 0.85
CA GLU A 131 -1.81 -23.03 -0.61
C GLU A 131 -3.13 -23.23 -1.39
N ASN A 132 -4.13 -23.89 -0.79
CA ASN A 132 -5.43 -24.18 -1.40
C ASN A 132 -6.52 -23.11 -1.18
N GLU A 133 -6.31 -22.10 -0.33
CA GLU A 133 -7.33 -21.08 -0.05
C GLU A 133 -7.41 -19.98 -1.12
N ASP A 134 -6.38 -19.81 -1.95
CA ASP A 134 -6.27 -18.74 -2.96
C ASP A 134 -6.76 -19.16 -4.37
N LYS A 135 -7.62 -20.17 -4.50
CA LYS A 135 -8.36 -20.44 -5.76
C LYS A 135 -9.54 -19.47 -5.91
N LEU A 136 -9.26 -18.17 -5.91
CA LEU A 136 -10.16 -17.23 -6.54
C LEU A 136 -9.92 -17.33 -8.04
N GLU A 137 -10.79 -18.07 -8.75
CA GLU A 137 -10.75 -18.13 -10.21
C GLU A 137 -10.79 -16.71 -10.77
N SER A 138 -9.95 -16.43 -11.77
CA SER A 138 -9.98 -15.14 -12.44
C SER A 138 -11.41 -14.87 -12.91
N ILE A 139 -11.92 -13.65 -12.76
CA ILE A 139 -13.24 -13.28 -13.31
C ILE A 139 -13.33 -13.61 -14.81
N ARG A 140 -12.19 -13.58 -15.52
CA ARG A 140 -12.09 -13.95 -16.94
C ARG A 140 -12.33 -15.44 -17.20
N GLU A 141 -12.06 -16.28 -16.22
CA GLU A 141 -12.30 -17.73 -16.27
C GLU A 141 -13.73 -18.08 -15.82
N LEU A 142 -14.44 -17.15 -15.18
CA LEU A 142 -15.84 -17.33 -14.76
C LEU A 142 -16.87 -17.22 -15.92
N GLY A 143 -16.42 -16.93 -17.14
CA GLY A 143 -17.28 -16.95 -18.33
C GLY A 143 -18.43 -15.92 -18.34
N ILE A 144 -18.31 -14.86 -17.53
CA ILE A 144 -19.25 -13.73 -17.45
C ILE A 144 -18.76 -12.49 -18.20
#